data_AF-A0A1S9I1S5-F1
#
_entry.id   AF-A0A1S9I1S5-F1
#
_cell.length_a   1.000
_cell.length_b   1.000
_cell.length_c   1.000
_cell.angle_alpha   90.00
_cell.angle_beta   90.00
_cell.angle_gamma   90.00
#
_symmetry.space_group_name_H-M   'P 1'
#
loop_
_entity.id
_entity.type
_entity.pdbx_description
1 polymer ?
#
loop_
_entity_poly.entity_id
_entity_poly.type
_entity_poly.pdbx_seq_one_letter_code
_entity_poly.pdbx_strand_id
1 'polypeptide(L)' 'MKNKENYIIENRYLAESLAFLGFRYYKFTGDKGFTVYGFKDTDKFRNAMNDLFDLRKEIYNNKM' A
#
# COMPACT_ATOMS: atom_id res chain seq x y z
N MET A 1 2.69 -15.87 -19.38
CA MET A 1 2.05 -15.97 -18.06
C MET A 1 1.51 -14.59 -17.70
N LYS A 2 0.19 -14.41 -17.62
CA LYS A 2 -0.42 -13.16 -17.12
C LYS A 2 -0.14 -13.08 -15.63
N ASN A 3 0.93 -12.40 -15.24
CA ASN A 3 1.17 -12.05 -13.84
C ASN A 3 -0.04 -11.22 -13.38
N LYS A 4 -0.76 -11.68 -12.35
CA LYS A 4 -1.68 -10.81 -11.61
C LYS A 4 -0.89 -9.56 -11.25
N GLU A 5 -1.24 -8.43 -11.82
CA GLU A 5 -0.52 -7.17 -11.62
C GLU A 5 -0.51 -6.88 -10.12
N ASN A 6 0.69 -6.86 -9.53
CA ASN A 6 0.83 -6.46 -8.14
C ASN A 6 0.35 -5.01 -8.01
N TYR A 7 -0.33 -4.68 -6.91
CA TYR A 7 -0.66 -3.30 -6.61
C TYR A 7 0.62 -2.59 -6.16
N ILE A 8 0.98 -1.51 -6.85
CA ILE A 8 2.23 -0.79 -6.61
C ILE A 8 1.98 0.39 -5.67
N ILE A 9 2.75 0.43 -4.58
CA ILE A 9 2.80 1.55 -3.65
C ILE A 9 4.19 2.16 -3.69
N GLU A 10 4.27 3.48 -3.81
CA GLU A 10 5.54 4.24 -3.78
C GLU A 10 5.81 4.83 -2.38
N ASN A 11 4.76 5.00 -1.58
CA ASN A 11 4.86 5.55 -0.23
C ASN A 11 5.33 4.47 0.76
N ARG A 12 6.57 4.63 1.25
CA ARG A 12 7.18 3.72 2.23
C ARG A 12 6.32 3.49 3.48
N TYR A 13 5.78 4.56 4.06
CA TYR A 13 5.03 4.46 5.30
C TYR A 13 3.72 3.70 5.12
N LEU A 14 3.01 3.93 4.01
CA LEU A 14 1.82 3.13 3.68
C LEU A 14 2.17 1.65 3.50
N ALA A 15 3.28 1.35 2.81
CA ALA A 15 3.73 -0.02 2.63
C ALA A 15 4.10 -0.69 3.97
N GLU A 16 4.80 0.01 4.86
CA GLU A 16 5.16 -0.50 6.19
C GLU A 16 3.91 -0.69 7.08
N SER A 17 2.92 0.20 7.01
CA SER A 17 1.63 0.02 7.71
C SER A 17 0.88 -1.22 7.23
N LEU A 18 0.82 -1.44 5.92
CA LEU A 18 0.19 -2.64 5.35
C LEU A 18 0.97 -3.92 5.70
N ALA A 19 2.30 -3.85 5.77
CA ALA A 19 3.11 -4.96 6.25
C ALA A 19 2.89 -5.26 7.74
N PHE A 20 2.71 -4.23 8.57
CA PHE A 20 2.31 -4.39 9.96
C PHE A 20 0.96 -5.10 10.10
N LEU A 21 0.01 -4.84 9.20
CA LEU A 21 -1.27 -5.56 9.11
C LEU A 21 -1.14 -6.99 8.55
N GLY A 22 0.06 -7.44 8.18
CA GLY A 22 0.34 -8.81 7.72
C GLY A 22 0.39 -8.99 6.21
N PHE A 23 0.28 -7.93 5.42
CA PHE A 23 0.38 -8.02 3.96
C PHE A 23 1.85 -8.02 3.51
N ARG A 24 2.26 -9.07 2.79
CA ARG A 24 3.62 -9.17 2.25
C ARG A 24 3.74 -8.37 0.94
N TYR A 25 4.89 -7.73 0.76
CA TYR A 25 5.24 -7.04 -0.49
C TYR A 25 6.64 -7.42 -0.97
N TYR A 26 6.85 -7.25 -2.28
CA TYR A 26 8.18 -7.23 -2.88
C TYR A 26 8.67 -5.79 -2.99
N LYS A 27 9.95 -5.56 -2.71
CA LYS A 27 10.60 -4.26 -2.86
C LYS A 27 11.48 -4.29 -4.11
N PHE A 28 11.34 -3.29 -4.99
CA PHE A 28 12.18 -3.16 -6.17
C PHE A 28 12.36 -1.70 -6.55
N THR A 29 13.32 -1.44 -7.44
CA THR A 29 13.54 -0.13 -8.03
C THR A 29 12.62 0.01 -9.25
N GLY A 30 11.73 0.99 -9.24
CA GLY A 30 10.86 1.31 -10.36
C GLY A 30 11.62 2.03 -11.49
N ASP A 31 10.94 2.21 -12.62
CA ASP A 31 11.56 2.67 -13.88
C ASP A 31 12.22 4.06 -13.78
N LYS A 32 11.81 4.91 -12.83
CA LYS A 32 12.42 6.24 -12.59
C LYS A 32 13.43 6.24 -11.44
N GLY A 33 13.91 5.07 -11.01
CA GLY A 33 14.94 4.93 -9.97
C GLY A 33 14.42 5.02 -8.53
N PHE A 34 13.12 5.18 -8.31
CA PHE A 34 12.53 5.22 -6.97
C PHE A 34 12.20 3.83 -6.45
N THR A 35 12.18 3.68 -5.13
CA THR A 35 11.76 2.44 -4.48
C THR A 35 10.25 2.27 -4.58
N VAL A 36 9.80 1.08 -4.98
CA VAL A 36 8.40 0.68 -5.00
C VAL A 36 8.15 -0.62 -4.24
N TYR A 37 6.92 -0.76 -3.78
CA TYR A 37 6.44 -1.86 -2.94
C TYR A 37 5.25 -2.52 -3.64
N GLY A 38 5.46 -3.72 -4.18
CA GLY A 38 4.45 -4.47 -4.92
C GLY A 38 3.73 -5.48 -4.02
N PHE A 39 2.43 -5.29 -3.84
CA PHE A 39 1.56 -6.17 -3.04
C PHE A 39 0.71 -7.07 -3.94
N LYS A 40 0.36 -8.26 -3.43
CA LYS A 40 -0.65 -9.10 -4.08
C LYS A 40 -2.00 -8.43 -3.99
N ASP A 41 -2.60 -8.14 -5.14
CA ASP A 41 -3.93 -7.52 -5.20
C ASP A 41 -5.02 -8.53 -4.82
N THR A 42 -5.69 -8.27 -3.70
CA THR A 42 -6.76 -9.08 -3.11
C THR A 42 -7.81 -8.18 -2.47
N ASP A 43 -9.04 -8.66 -2.32
CA ASP A 43 -10.11 -7.85 -1.70
C ASP A 43 -9.78 -7.44 -0.28
N LYS A 44 -9.17 -8.32 0.53
CA LYS A 44 -8.70 -7.99 1.88
C LYS A 44 -7.64 -6.89 1.88
N PHE A 45 -6.72 -6.91 0.92
CA PHE A 45 -5.71 -5.87 0.75
C PHE A 45 -6.36 -4.52 0.40
N ARG A 46 -7.27 -4.51 -0.58
CA ARG A 46 -7.98 -3.30 -1.00
C ARG A 46 -8.79 -2.69 0.14
N ASN A 47 -9.50 -3.52 0.90
CA ASN A 47 -10.29 -3.07 2.05
C ASN A 47 -9.37 -2.46 3.13
N ALA A 48 -8.32 -3.16 3.54
CA ALA A 48 -7.38 -2.62 4.54
C ALA A 48 -6.71 -1.31 4.10
N MET A 49 -6.38 -1.19 2.81
CA MET A 49 -5.84 0.04 2.25
C MET A 49 -6.86 1.19 2.29
N ASN A 50 -8.12 0.93 1.93
CA ASN A 50 -9.19 1.92 1.98
C ASN A 50 -9.47 2.37 3.43
N ASP A 51 -9.56 1.42 4.38
CA ASP A 51 -9.77 1.72 5.79
C ASP A 51 -8.64 2.61 6.35
N LEU A 52 -7.38 2.36 5.96
CA LEU A 52 -6.25 3.23 6.31
C LEU A 52 -6.38 4.64 5.72
N PHE A 53 -6.89 4.76 4.49
CA PHE A 53 -7.12 6.07 3.88
C PHE A 53 -8.25 6.83 4.58
N ASP A 54 -9.32 6.13 4.98
CA ASP A 54 -10.42 6.75 5.70
C ASP A 54 -9.99 7.18 7.11
N LEU A 55 -9.24 6.34 7.84
CA LEU A 55 -8.62 6.72 9.11
C LEU A 55 -7.71 7.95 8.96
N ARG A 56 -6.93 8.02 7.88
CA ARG A 56 -6.09 9.19 7.60
C ARG A 56 -6.92 10.46 7.40
N LYS A 57 -8.05 10.38 6.70
CA LYS A 57 -8.97 11.52 6.51
C LYS A 57 -9.56 11.96 7.85
N GLU A 58 -10.00 11.02 8.68
CA GLU A 58 -10.52 11.33 10.02
C GLU A 58 -9.48 12.05 10.88
N ILE A 59 -8.24 11.55 10.93
CA ILE A 59 -7.15 12.17 11.69
C ILE A 59 -6.82 13.58 11.16
N TYR A 60 -6.84 13.77 9.84
CA TYR A 60 -6.58 15.07 9.23
C TYR A 60 -7.71 16.07 9.47
N ASN A 61 -8.96 15.64 9.37
CA ASN A 61 -10.14 16.48 9.61
C ASN A 61 -10.33 16.81 11.09
N ASN A 62 -9.95 15.90 12.00
CA ASN A 62 -9.94 16.13 13.46
C ASN A 62 -8.77 17.02 13.92
N LYS A 63 -7.89 17.47 13.02
CA LYS A 63 -6.84 18.45 13.30
C LYS A 63 -7.27 19.91 13.03
N MET A 64 -8.57 20.18 12.92
CA MET A 64 -9.14 21.54 12.91
C MET A 64 -9.84 21.86 14.22
#